data_AF-A0A2V7VAS6-F1
#
_entry.id   AF-A0A2V7VAS6-F1
#
_cell.length_a   1.000
_cell.length_b   1.000
_cell.length_c   1.000
_cell.angle_alpha   90.00
_cell.angle_beta   90.00
_cell.angle_gamma   90.00
#
_symmetry.space_group_name_H-M   'P 1'
#
loop_
_entity.id
_entity.type
_entity.pdbx_description
1 polymer ?
#
loop_
_entity_poly.entity_id
_entity_poly.type
_entity_poly.pdbx_seq_one_letter_code
_entity_poly.pdbx_strand_id
1 'polypeptide(L)'
;PRNVLSLARAMLGRVDPDTAGLWPRASALLGCRALEAAVQRLWERRTLDLQRCPMRVQLICLRTYLEDADLAARAGHAWSALSRACHHHAYELAPTAAELRGWLSVVEELVQKTD
;
A
#
# COMPACT_ATOMS: atom_id res chain seq x y z
N PRO A 1 -8.33 -6.93 1.17
CA PRO A 1 -7.07 -6.57 0.46
C PRO A 1 -7.03 -6.97 -1.02
N ARG A 2 -7.15 -8.26 -1.42
CA ARG A 2 -7.00 -8.69 -2.84
C ARG A 2 -7.85 -7.92 -3.86
N ASN A 3 -9.15 -7.81 -3.64
CA ASN A 3 -10.06 -7.12 -4.57
C ASN A 3 -9.73 -5.61 -4.72
N VAL A 4 -9.26 -4.97 -3.65
CA VAL A 4 -8.88 -3.56 -3.66
C VAL A 4 -7.55 -3.37 -4.39
N LEU A 5 -6.61 -4.29 -4.19
CA LEU A 5 -5.33 -4.32 -4.91
C LEU A 5 -5.51 -4.57 -6.41
N SER A 6 -6.40 -5.48 -6.80
CA SER A 6 -6.71 -5.70 -8.22
C SER A 6 -7.32 -4.45 -8.86
N LEU A 7 -8.18 -3.72 -8.13
CA LEU A 7 -8.72 -2.45 -8.61
C LEU A 7 -7.62 -1.38 -8.74
N ALA A 8 -6.70 -1.29 -7.78
CA ALA A 8 -5.55 -0.38 -7.85
C ALA A 8 -4.70 -0.62 -9.11
N ARG A 9 -4.48 -1.89 -9.48
CA ARG A 9 -3.77 -2.24 -10.71
C ARG A 9 -4.57 -1.99 -11.98
N ALA A 10 -5.89 -2.21 -11.96
CA ALA A 10 -6.75 -1.91 -13.10
C ALA A 10 -6.71 -0.42 -13.47
N MET A 11 -6.55 0.48 -12.48
CA MET A 11 -6.37 1.91 -12.72
C MET A 11 -5.09 2.22 -13.51
N LEU A 12 -4.01 1.45 -13.32
CA LEU A 12 -2.76 1.62 -14.08
C LEU A 12 -2.90 1.25 -15.56
N GLY A 13 -3.86 0.38 -15.89
CA GLY A 13 -4.14 -0.02 -17.29
C GLY A 13 -5.06 0.96 -18.02
N ARG A 14 -5.69 1.90 -17.30
CA ARG A 14 -6.59 2.93 -17.84
C ARG A 14 -5.89 4.28 -17.91
N VAL A 15 -4.78 4.32 -18.64
CA VAL A 15 -4.06 5.57 -18.90
C VAL A 15 -4.86 6.35 -19.95
N ASP A 16 -5.82 7.14 -19.46
CA ASP A 16 -6.57 8.09 -20.29
C ASP A 16 -5.96 9.49 -20.09
N PRO A 17 -5.59 10.22 -21.17
CA PRO A 17 -5.07 11.57 -21.09
C PRO A 17 -5.96 12.53 -20.29
N ASP A 18 -7.28 12.37 -20.37
CA ASP A 18 -8.26 13.24 -19.68
C ASP A 18 -8.31 12.95 -18.17
N THR A 19 -7.80 11.80 -17.73
CA THR A 19 -7.73 11.40 -16.31
C THR A 19 -6.31 11.33 -15.76
N ALA A 20 -5.32 11.86 -16.49
CA ALA A 20 -3.90 11.74 -16.17
C ALA A 20 -3.52 12.16 -14.74
N GLY A 21 -4.24 13.11 -14.14
CA GLY A 21 -4.02 13.53 -12.75
C GLY A 21 -4.77 12.72 -11.67
N LEU A 22 -5.80 11.97 -12.08
CA LEU A 22 -6.75 11.27 -11.20
C LEU A 22 -6.39 9.79 -11.02
N TRP A 23 -6.09 9.07 -12.10
CA TRP A 23 -5.79 7.63 -12.01
C TRP A 23 -4.56 7.31 -11.13
N PRO A 24 -3.46 8.11 -11.09
CA PRO A 24 -2.32 7.78 -10.23
C PRO A 24 -2.68 7.85 -8.75
N ARG A 25 -3.47 8.86 -8.38
CA ARG A 25 -3.93 9.08 -7.00
C ARG A 25 -4.96 8.06 -6.56
N ALA A 26 -5.89 7.71 -7.45
CA ALA A 26 -6.82 6.61 -7.19
C ALA A 26 -6.09 5.29 -6.97
N SER A 27 -5.08 4.99 -7.81
CA SER A 27 -4.22 3.82 -7.66
C SER A 27 -3.47 3.82 -6.32
N ALA A 28 -2.90 4.97 -5.94
CA ALA A 28 -2.19 5.12 -4.66
C ALA A 28 -3.11 4.90 -3.46
N LEU A 29 -4.30 5.50 -3.47
CA LEU A 29 -5.30 5.35 -2.42
C LEU A 29 -5.73 3.90 -2.22
N LEU A 30 -6.07 3.22 -3.33
CA LEU A 30 -6.48 1.83 -3.30
C LEU A 30 -5.32 0.92 -2.84
N GLY A 31 -4.09 1.19 -3.29
CA GLY A 31 -2.89 0.49 -2.84
C GLY A 31 -2.65 0.65 -1.33
N CYS A 32 -2.79 1.87 -0.81
CA CYS A 32 -2.64 2.16 0.61
C CYS A 32 -3.66 1.39 1.44
N ARG A 33 -4.93 1.42 1.04
CA ARG A 33 -6.01 0.66 1.71
C ARG A 33 -5.81 -0.85 1.64
N ALA A 34 -5.31 -1.37 0.53
CA ALA A 34 -5.00 -2.79 0.41
C ALA A 34 -3.87 -3.21 1.37
N LEU A 35 -2.83 -2.38 1.52
CA LEU A 35 -1.73 -2.60 2.46
C LEU A 35 -2.22 -2.56 3.91
N GLU A 36 -2.96 -1.52 4.30
CA GLU A 36 -3.51 -1.37 5.65
C GLU A 36 -4.39 -2.58 6.02
N ALA A 37 -5.25 -3.03 5.10
CA ALA A 37 -6.07 -4.22 5.30
C ALA A 37 -5.25 -5.52 5.42
N ALA A 38 -4.10 -5.63 4.75
CA ALA A 38 -3.22 -6.79 4.86
C ALA A 38 -2.55 -6.85 6.23
N VAL A 39 -2.04 -5.71 6.72
CA VAL A 39 -1.44 -5.57 8.04
C VAL A 39 -2.47 -5.81 9.13
N GLN A 40 -3.67 -5.26 9.00
CA GLN A 40 -4.77 -5.50 9.93
C GLN A 40 -5.08 -7.00 10.07
N ARG A 41 -5.20 -7.71 8.94
CA ARG A 41 -5.45 -9.17 8.93
C ARG A 41 -4.34 -9.97 9.60
N LEU A 42 -3.08 -9.58 9.42
CA LEU A 42 -1.96 -10.22 10.10
C LEU A 42 -2.12 -10.14 11.62
N TRP A 43 -2.49 -8.98 12.15
CA TRP A 43 -2.68 -8.78 13.59
C TRP A 43 -3.89 -9.54 14.13
N GLU A 44 -5.00 -9.55 13.38
CA GLU A 44 -6.18 -10.36 13.68
C GLU A 44 -5.82 -11.84 13.88
N ARG A 45 -5.02 -12.42 12.97
CA ARG A 45 -4.59 -13.82 13.06
C ARG A 45 -3.65 -14.11 14.21
N ARG A 46 -2.75 -13.15 14.51
CA ARG A 46 -1.78 -13.28 15.59
C ARG A 46 -2.39 -12.96 16.95
N THR A 47 -3.67 -12.60 17.02
CA THR A 47 -4.38 -12.20 18.25
C THR A 47 -3.70 -11.04 18.99
N LEU A 48 -3.08 -10.13 18.23
CA LEU A 48 -2.39 -8.95 18.78
C LEU A 48 -3.27 -7.71 18.62
N ASP A 49 -3.44 -6.90 19.68
CA ASP A 49 -4.22 -5.65 19.65
C ASP A 49 -3.44 -4.46 19.04
N LEU A 50 -2.56 -4.74 18.08
CA LEU A 50 -1.76 -3.70 17.40
C LEU A 50 -2.61 -2.84 16.45
N GLN A 51 -3.82 -3.28 16.11
CA GLN A 51 -4.73 -2.57 15.22
C GLN A 51 -5.15 -1.19 15.74
N ARG A 52 -5.12 -0.99 17.06
CA ARG A 52 -5.42 0.29 17.71
C ARG A 52 -4.26 1.28 17.66
N CYS A 53 -3.06 0.80 17.36
CA CYS A 53 -1.88 1.65 17.23
C CYS A 53 -1.88 2.38 15.89
N PRO A 54 -1.25 3.56 15.79
CA PRO A 54 -1.03 4.23 14.51
C PRO A 54 -0.33 3.32 13.51
N MET A 55 -0.66 3.42 12.22
CA MET A 55 -0.11 2.53 11.18
C MET A 55 1.42 2.48 11.15
N ARG A 56 2.08 3.61 11.43
CA ARG A 56 3.55 3.67 11.57
C ARG A 56 4.10 2.73 12.64
N VAL A 57 3.42 2.63 13.79
CA VAL A 57 3.81 1.72 14.88
C VAL A 57 3.59 0.27 14.45
N GLN A 58 2.45 -0.02 13.81
CA GLN A 58 2.18 -1.35 13.25
C GLN A 58 3.26 -1.80 12.27
N LEU A 59 3.73 -0.91 11.38
CA LEU A 59 4.79 -1.19 10.41
C LEU A 59 6.17 -1.41 11.07
N ILE A 60 6.45 -0.75 12.19
CA ILE A 60 7.67 -1.02 12.98
C ILE A 60 7.61 -2.43 13.55
N CYS A 61 6.47 -2.80 14.17
CA CYS A 61 6.25 -4.14 14.70
C CYS A 61 6.27 -5.21 13.59
N LEU A 62 5.84 -4.87 12.38
CA LEU A 62 5.85 -5.79 11.22
C LEU A 62 7.22 -6.43 10.98
N ARG A 63 8.33 -5.71 11.20
CA ARG A 63 9.69 -6.27 11.04
C ARG A 63 10.01 -7.39 12.03
N THR A 64 9.34 -7.44 13.17
CA THR A 64 9.54 -8.47 14.19
C THR A 64 8.60 -9.65 14.01
N TYR A 65 7.39 -9.42 13.49
CA TYR A 65 6.35 -10.45 13.39
C TYR A 65 6.17 -11.06 12.00
N LEU A 66 6.75 -10.44 10.97
CA LEU A 66 6.87 -11.02 9.63
C LEU A 66 8.20 -11.76 9.54
N GLU A 67 8.17 -13.04 9.15
CA GLU A 67 9.39 -13.85 8.97
C GLU A 67 10.37 -13.23 7.96
N ASP A 68 9.83 -12.44 7.04
CA ASP A 68 10.59 -11.69 6.05
C ASP A 68 10.74 -10.22 6.45
N ALA A 69 11.85 -9.92 7.11
CA ALA A 69 12.16 -8.57 7.57
C ALA A 69 12.41 -7.57 6.41
N ASP A 70 12.84 -8.05 5.24
CA ASP A 70 13.04 -7.21 4.05
C ASP A 70 11.69 -6.78 3.48
N LEU A 71 10.76 -7.71 3.32
CA LEU A 71 9.38 -7.40 2.92
C LEU A 71 8.72 -6.43 3.90
N ALA A 72 8.94 -6.57 5.21
CA ALA A 72 8.41 -5.63 6.20
C ALA A 72 8.97 -4.20 6.00
N ALA A 73 10.27 -4.06 5.72
CA ALA A 73 10.89 -2.77 5.43
C ALA A 73 10.36 -2.16 4.13
N ARG A 74 10.28 -2.96 3.05
CA ARG A 74 9.69 -2.55 1.77
C ARG A 74 8.23 -2.14 1.92
N ALA A 75 7.44 -2.86 2.72
CA ALA A 75 6.05 -2.52 3.02
C ALA A 75 5.94 -1.18 3.74
N GLY A 76 6.82 -0.91 4.71
CA GLY A 76 6.87 0.40 5.39
C GLY A 76 7.20 1.55 4.43
N HIS A 77 8.15 1.33 3.51
CA HIS A 77 8.48 2.28 2.45
C HIS A 77 7.29 2.50 1.49
N ALA A 78 6.68 1.42 0.99
CA ALA A 78 5.55 1.47 0.08
C ALA A 78 4.35 2.18 0.71
N TRP A 79 4.01 1.91 1.98
CA TRP A 79 2.95 2.61 2.69
C TRP A 79 3.24 4.11 2.80
N SER A 80 4.47 4.49 3.15
CA SER A 80 4.86 5.90 3.25
C SER A 80 4.73 6.64 1.91
N ALA A 81 5.13 5.98 0.82
CA ALA A 81 5.05 6.55 -0.51
C ALA A 81 3.59 6.65 -1.02
N LEU A 82 2.80 5.58 -0.86
CA LEU A 82 1.38 5.55 -1.23
C LEU A 82 0.56 6.56 -0.41
N SER A 83 0.79 6.65 0.89
CA SER A 83 0.12 7.60 1.78
C SER A 83 0.42 9.05 1.37
N ARG A 84 1.69 9.40 1.09
CA ARG A 84 2.04 10.73 0.56
C ARG A 84 1.37 10.99 -0.78
N ALA A 85 1.39 10.04 -1.71
CA ALA A 85 0.76 10.18 -3.02
C ALA A 85 -0.77 10.37 -2.98
N CYS A 86 -1.43 10.05 -1.85
CA CYS A 86 -2.85 10.35 -1.65
C CYS A 86 -3.10 11.84 -1.36
N HIS A 87 -2.10 12.60 -0.91
CA HIS A 87 -2.23 13.99 -0.56
C HIS A 87 -2.05 14.85 -1.82
N HIS A 88 -2.92 15.85 -2.01
CA HIS A 88 -2.79 16.78 -3.13
C HIS A 88 -2.03 18.03 -2.68
N HIS A 89 -0.72 18.06 -2.92
CA HIS A 89 0.08 19.27 -2.75
C HIS A 89 0.23 19.96 -4.12
N ALA A 90 -0.01 21.27 -4.16
CA ALA A 90 -0.10 22.06 -5.40
C ALA A 90 1.18 22.01 -6.28
N TYR A 91 2.30 21.57 -5.72
CA TYR A 91 3.59 21.47 -6.39
C TYR A 91 4.17 20.05 -6.41
N GLU A 92 3.43 19.04 -5.91
CA GLU A 92 3.91 17.65 -5.98
C GLU A 92 3.56 17.03 -7.34
N LEU A 93 4.60 16.50 -7.99
CA LEU A 93 4.46 15.63 -9.15
C LEU A 93 3.63 14.40 -8.77
N ALA A 94 2.69 14.02 -9.62
CA ALA A 94 1.97 12.77 -9.46
C ALA A 94 2.96 11.59 -9.55
N PRO A 95 2.75 10.50 -8.77
CA PRO A 95 3.60 9.34 -8.89
C PRO A 95 3.50 8.73 -10.29
N THR A 96 4.63 8.26 -10.81
CA THR A 96 4.70 7.63 -12.12
C THR A 96 4.04 6.24 -12.10
N ALA A 97 3.63 5.76 -13.26
CA ALA A 97 3.13 4.38 -13.40
C ALA A 97 4.17 3.33 -12.98
N ALA A 98 5.47 3.62 -13.11
CA ALA A 98 6.54 2.71 -12.71
C ALA A 98 6.66 2.63 -11.19
N GLU A 99 6.64 3.77 -10.49
CA GLU A 99 6.66 3.82 -9.02
C GLU A 99 5.44 3.13 -8.43
N LEU A 100 4.24 3.42 -8.95
CA LEU A 100 3.02 2.75 -8.52
C LEU A 100 3.06 1.24 -8.73
N ARG A 101 3.57 0.76 -9.87
CA ARG A 101 3.76 -0.69 -10.10
C ARG A 101 4.70 -1.30 -9.06
N GLY A 102 5.81 -0.63 -8.77
CA GLY A 102 6.76 -1.05 -7.75
C GLY A 102 6.11 -1.17 -6.36
N TRP A 103 5.41 -0.14 -5.91
CA TRP A 103 4.74 -0.16 -4.61
C TRP A 103 3.62 -1.21 -4.56
N LEU A 104 2.78 -1.32 -5.60
CA LEU A 104 1.71 -2.32 -5.65
C LEU A 104 2.25 -3.75 -5.70
N SER A 105 3.45 -3.98 -6.27
CA SER A 105 4.13 -5.28 -6.21
C SER A 105 4.46 -5.68 -4.77
N VAL A 106 4.95 -4.73 -3.96
CA VAL A 106 5.21 -4.97 -2.53
C VAL A 106 3.91 -5.24 -1.78
N VAL A 107 2.84 -4.50 -2.08
CA VAL A 107 1.51 -4.73 -1.48
C VAL A 107 1.01 -6.13 -1.82
N GLU A 108 1.18 -6.59 -3.06
CA GLU A 108 0.79 -7.94 -3.45
C GLU A 108 1.52 -9.02 -2.66
N GLU A 109 2.84 -8.90 -2.55
CA GLU A 109 3.66 -9.85 -1.81
C GLU A 109 3.24 -9.90 -0.33
N LEU A 110 2.99 -8.73 0.28
CA LEU A 110 2.46 -8.66 1.65
C LEU A 110 1.10 -9.33 1.77
N VAL A 111 0.18 -9.08 0.84
CA VAL A 111 -1.16 -9.71 0.82
C VAL A 111 -1.05 -11.23 0.69
N GLN A 112 -0.13 -11.74 -0.12
CA GLN A 112 0.09 -13.17 -0.27
C GLN A 112 0.60 -13.83 1.02
N LYS A 113 1.50 -13.17 1.77
CA LYS A 113 2.01 -13.69 3.06
C LYS A 113 1.05 -13.51 4.23
N THR A 114 0.05 -12.64 4.08
CA THR A 114 -0.94 -12.32 5.12
C THR A 114 -2.33 -12.82 4.79
N ASP A 115 -2.49 -13.64 3.74
CA ASP A 115 -3.68 -14.45 3.42
C ASP A 115 -3.51 -15.89 3.92
#